data_AF-A0A2T2R4P0-F1
#
_entry.id   AF-A0A2T2R4P0-F1
#
_cell.length_a   1.000
_cell.length_b   1.000
_cell.length_c   1.000
_cell.angle_alpha   90.00
_cell.angle_beta   90.00
_cell.angle_gamma   90.00
#
_symmetry.space_group_name_H-M   'P 1'
#
loop_
_entity.id
_entity.type
_entity.pdbx_description
1 polymer ?
#
loop_
_entity_poly.entity_id
_entity_poly.type
_entity_poly.pdbx_seq_one_letter_code
_entity_poly.pdbx_strand_id
1 'polypeptide(L)'
;MSSESKSELDGNGVAGLQPSASKEALATFVAFVLFGLIPLLPFVLATILPLTQMITILLSAAATVVAFALVGAGKAYVADKTLLRAVVETVIIGGLAATIAFTVGYLPKTS
;
A
#
# COMPACT_ATOMS: atom_id res chain seq x y z
N MET A 1 -29.42 13.35 45.45
CA MET A 1 -27.94 13.37 45.50
C MET A 1 -27.33 12.13 44.80
N SER A 2 -27.76 11.81 43.57
CA SER A 2 -27.18 10.68 42.81
C SER A 2 -27.42 10.76 41.28
N SER A 3 -28.34 11.60 40.80
CA SER A 3 -28.69 11.67 39.38
C SER A 3 -27.90 12.69 38.54
N GLU A 4 -27.28 13.71 39.15
CA GLU A 4 -26.64 14.80 38.40
C GLU A 4 -25.12 14.64 38.20
N SER A 5 -24.46 13.71 38.92
CA SER A 5 -23.00 13.52 38.81
C SER A 5 -22.57 12.65 37.61
N LYS A 6 -23.51 12.07 36.84
CA LYS A 6 -23.20 11.15 35.73
C LYS A 6 -23.29 11.78 34.33
N SER A 7 -23.79 13.01 34.20
CA SER A 7 -23.94 13.69 32.90
C SER A 7 -22.75 14.57 32.51
N GLU A 8 -21.82 14.85 33.43
CA GLU A 8 -20.64 15.67 33.14
C GLU A 8 -19.39 14.86 32.72
N LEU A 9 -19.42 13.52 32.83
CA LEU A 9 -18.26 12.69 32.51
C LEU A 9 -18.20 12.17 31.06
N ASP A 10 -19.26 12.34 30.26
CA ASP A 10 -19.32 11.78 28.88
C ASP A 10 -19.20 12.83 27.76
N GLY A 11 -19.12 14.12 28.09
CA GLY A 11 -19.16 15.19 27.09
C GLY A 11 -17.79 15.62 26.53
N ASN A 12 -16.69 15.33 27.23
CA ASN A 12 -15.38 15.93 26.92
C ASN A 12 -14.21 14.95 26.83
N GLY A 13 -14.47 13.63 26.87
CA GLY A 13 -13.45 12.57 26.88
C GLY A 13 -13.00 12.08 25.49
N VAL A 14 -13.75 12.37 24.42
CA VAL A 14 -13.46 11.86 23.06
C VAL A 14 -12.87 12.89 22.11
N ALA A 15 -12.89 14.18 22.45
CA ALA A 15 -12.37 15.24 21.60
C ALA A 15 -10.82 15.27 21.56
N GLY A 16 -10.15 14.75 22.60
CA GLY A 16 -8.69 14.76 22.75
C GLY A 16 -7.95 13.55 22.19
N LEU A 17 -8.67 12.52 21.75
CA LEU A 17 -8.11 11.30 21.13
C LEU A 17 -8.31 11.27 19.62
N GLN A 18 -8.86 12.32 19.01
CA GLN A 18 -9.12 12.35 17.58
C GLN A 18 -7.78 12.34 16.83
N PRO A 19 -7.45 11.24 16.12
CA PRO A 19 -6.33 11.26 15.22
C PRO A 19 -6.57 12.39 14.23
N SER A 20 -5.62 13.30 14.08
CA SER A 20 -5.76 14.40 13.14
C SER A 20 -5.86 13.80 11.74
N ALA A 21 -7.06 13.82 11.15
CA ALA A 21 -7.37 13.19 9.86
C ALA A 21 -6.37 13.59 8.76
N SER A 22 -5.92 14.84 8.77
CA SER A 22 -4.92 15.35 7.83
C SER A 22 -3.57 14.63 7.93
N LYS A 23 -3.13 14.21 9.13
CA LYS A 23 -1.86 13.48 9.29
C LYS A 23 -1.99 12.05 8.80
N GLU A 24 -3.12 11.40 9.01
CA GLU A 24 -3.36 10.03 8.53
C GLU A 24 -3.48 9.98 7.00
N ALA A 25 -4.22 10.92 6.42
CA ALA A 25 -4.30 11.08 4.97
C ALA A 25 -2.92 11.34 4.34
N LEU A 26 -2.10 12.18 4.97
CA LEU A 26 -0.74 12.43 4.50
C LEU A 26 0.13 11.17 4.62
N ALA A 27 0.03 10.42 5.70
CA ALA A 27 0.80 9.18 5.89
C ALA A 27 0.47 8.13 4.82
N THR A 28 -0.82 7.92 4.53
CA THR A 28 -1.26 6.98 3.48
C THR A 28 -0.85 7.44 2.09
N PHE A 29 -0.98 8.74 1.79
CA PHE A 29 -0.52 9.32 0.53
C PHE A 29 0.98 9.11 0.31
N VAL A 30 1.80 9.46 1.31
CA VAL A 30 3.27 9.28 1.23
C VAL A 30 3.63 7.81 1.08
N ALA A 31 2.97 6.91 1.84
CA ALA A 31 3.18 5.48 1.69
C ALA A 31 2.88 5.01 0.26
N PHE A 32 1.75 5.41 -0.33
CA PHE A 32 1.40 5.05 -1.70
C PHE A 32 2.40 5.59 -2.73
N VAL A 33 2.86 6.83 -2.58
CA VAL A 33 3.89 7.40 -3.47
C VAL A 33 5.19 6.60 -3.35
N LEU A 34 5.68 6.35 -2.13
CA LEU A 34 6.94 5.64 -1.93
C LEU A 34 6.90 4.20 -2.46
N PHE A 35 5.85 3.44 -2.11
CA PHE A 35 5.73 2.05 -2.57
C PHE A 35 5.39 1.96 -4.07
N GLY A 36 4.65 2.92 -4.62
CA GLY A 36 4.32 2.98 -6.05
C GLY A 36 5.51 3.37 -6.94
N LEU A 37 6.49 4.09 -6.40
CA LEU A 37 7.72 4.44 -7.13
C LEU A 37 8.67 3.25 -7.32
N ILE A 38 8.68 2.30 -6.37
CA ILE A 38 9.57 1.12 -6.40
C ILE A 38 9.49 0.36 -7.74
N PRO A 39 8.31 -0.09 -8.23
CA PRO A 39 8.22 -0.79 -9.50
C PRO A 39 8.46 0.09 -10.73
N LEU A 40 8.42 1.42 -10.57
CA LEU A 40 8.63 2.39 -11.65
C LEU A 40 10.12 2.69 -11.88
N LEU A 41 10.97 2.50 -10.85
CA LEU A 41 12.41 2.74 -10.92
C LEU A 41 13.11 2.05 -12.10
N PRO A 42 12.86 0.75 -12.41
CA PRO A 42 13.51 0.10 -13.55
C PRO A 42 13.18 0.74 -14.90
N PHE A 43 11.97 1.29 -15.06
CA PHE A 43 11.59 2.01 -16.28
C PHE A 43 12.33 3.33 -16.40
N VAL A 44 12.51 4.06 -15.29
CA VAL A 44 13.32 5.29 -15.28
C VAL A 44 14.78 4.96 -15.61
N LEU A 45 15.35 3.92 -15.00
CA LEU A 45 16.72 3.49 -15.27
C LEU A 45 16.92 3.04 -16.72
N ALA A 46 15.93 2.42 -17.35
CA ALA A 46 15.98 2.03 -18.76
C ALA A 46 16.02 3.23 -19.73
N THR A 47 15.74 4.46 -19.27
CA THR A 47 15.94 5.68 -20.08
C THR A 47 17.40 6.14 -20.12
N ILE A 48 18.21 5.71 -19.15
CA ILE A 48 19.61 6.13 -18.99
C ILE A 48 20.57 5.00 -19.34
N LEU A 49 20.21 3.76 -18.97
CA LEU A 49 20.98 2.55 -19.20
C LEU A 49 20.42 1.81 -20.42
N PRO A 50 21.27 1.14 -21.23
CA PRO A 50 20.84 0.34 -22.38
C PRO A 50 20.22 -1.00 -21.93
N LEU A 51 19.12 -0.95 -21.19
CA LEU A 51 18.37 -2.13 -20.75
C LEU A 51 17.41 -2.58 -21.85
N THR A 52 17.36 -3.88 -22.10
CA THR A 52 16.34 -4.43 -23.01
C THR A 52 14.97 -4.36 -22.34
N GLN A 53 13.91 -4.25 -23.13
CA GLN A 53 12.53 -4.21 -22.62
C GLN A 53 12.20 -5.40 -21.71
N MET A 54 12.69 -6.60 -22.06
CA MET A 54 12.53 -7.82 -21.26
C MET A 54 13.17 -7.69 -19.86
N ILE A 55 14.41 -7.18 -19.80
CA ILE A 55 15.12 -6.98 -18.53
C ILE A 55 14.40 -5.93 -17.68
N THR A 56 13.98 -4.82 -18.27
CA THR A 56 13.25 -3.74 -17.58
C THR A 56 11.95 -4.25 -16.94
N ILE A 57 11.17 -5.06 -17.68
CA ILE A 57 9.93 -5.65 -17.18
C ILE A 57 10.23 -6.63 -16.03
N LEU A 58 11.25 -7.49 -16.16
CA LEU A 58 11.62 -8.44 -15.11
C LEU A 58 12.06 -7.73 -13.82
N LEU A 59 12.86 -6.67 -13.94
CA LEU A 59 13.28 -5.86 -12.80
C LEU A 59 12.09 -5.14 -12.15
N SER A 60 11.15 -4.61 -12.95
CA SER A 60 9.93 -3.99 -12.43
C SER A 60 9.02 -5.00 -11.72
N ALA A 61 8.87 -6.20 -12.28
CA ALA A 61 8.11 -7.28 -11.66
C ALA A 61 8.75 -7.71 -10.32
N ALA A 62 10.08 -7.89 -10.29
CA ALA A 62 10.80 -8.21 -9.06
C ALA A 62 10.66 -7.09 -8.01
N ALA A 63 10.80 -5.82 -8.43
CA ALA A 63 10.61 -4.65 -7.57
C ALA A 63 9.16 -4.57 -7.04
N THR A 64 8.16 -4.96 -7.84
CA THR A 64 6.76 -5.05 -7.41
C THR A 64 6.57 -6.08 -6.30
N VAL A 65 7.16 -7.27 -6.44
CA VAL A 65 7.12 -8.30 -5.39
C VAL A 65 7.78 -7.82 -4.11
N VAL A 66 8.92 -7.12 -4.21
CA VAL A 66 9.59 -6.51 -3.05
C VAL A 66 8.68 -5.45 -2.40
N ALA A 67 8.04 -4.57 -3.18
CA ALA A 67 7.11 -3.57 -2.66
C ALA A 67 5.93 -4.22 -1.92
N PHE A 68 5.31 -5.26 -2.47
CA PHE A 68 4.24 -6.01 -1.81
C PHE A 68 4.72 -6.74 -0.56
N ALA A 69 5.95 -7.26 -0.54
CA ALA A 69 6.54 -7.85 0.65
C ALA A 69 6.75 -6.81 1.76
N LEU A 70 7.23 -5.61 1.42
CA LEU A 70 7.36 -4.51 2.39
C LEU A 70 6.00 -4.09 2.96
N VAL A 71 4.98 -3.94 2.10
CA VAL A 71 3.60 -3.62 2.52
C VAL A 71 3.04 -4.73 3.41
N GLY A 72 3.23 -6.00 3.03
CA GLY A 72 2.79 -7.15 3.82
C GLY A 72 3.50 -7.27 5.16
N ALA A 73 4.80 -6.96 5.24
CA ALA A 73 5.56 -6.92 6.48
C ALA A 73 5.08 -5.78 7.40
N GLY A 74 4.83 -4.59 6.85
CA GLY A 74 4.23 -3.48 7.60
C GLY A 74 2.84 -3.85 8.15
N LYS A 75 2.01 -4.50 7.34
CA LYS A 75 0.70 -5.04 7.76
C LYS A 75 0.85 -6.06 8.91
N ALA A 76 1.85 -6.94 8.84
CA ALA A 76 2.11 -7.94 9.87
C ALA A 76 2.48 -7.29 11.21
N TYR A 77 3.33 -6.27 11.17
CA TYR A 77 3.78 -5.52 12.33
C TYR A 77 2.64 -4.79 13.04
N VAL A 78 1.76 -4.13 12.28
CA VAL A 78 0.65 -3.36 12.85
C VAL A 78 -0.50 -4.26 13.34
N ALA A 79 -0.72 -5.40 12.69
CA ALA A 79 -1.86 -6.28 12.96
C ALA A 79 -1.53 -7.51 13.81
N ASP A 80 -0.33 -7.60 14.39
CA ASP A 80 0.17 -8.77 15.16
C ASP A 80 -0.05 -10.11 14.44
N LYS A 81 0.10 -10.10 13.10
CA LYS A 81 -0.06 -11.30 12.26
C LYS A 81 1.29 -11.91 11.92
N THR A 82 1.29 -13.20 11.58
CA THR A 82 2.50 -13.87 11.09
C THR A 82 3.00 -13.22 9.79
N LEU A 83 4.26 -12.75 9.80
CA LEU A 83 4.87 -12.00 8.70
C LEU A 83 4.72 -12.69 7.35
N LEU A 84 5.07 -13.98 7.29
CA LEU A 84 4.98 -14.76 6.05
C LEU A 84 3.56 -14.80 5.49
N ARG A 85 2.54 -15.00 6.34
CA ARG A 85 1.13 -15.06 5.91
C ARG A 85 0.67 -13.71 5.38
N ALA A 86 1.01 -12.64 6.08
CA ALA A 86 0.65 -11.28 5.69
C ALA A 86 1.28 -10.87 4.34
N VAL A 87 2.55 -11.23 4.13
CA VAL A 87 3.27 -11.01 2.86
C VAL A 87 2.65 -11.82 1.72
N VAL A 88 2.44 -13.13 1.90
CA VAL A 88 1.87 -13.99 0.86
C VAL A 88 0.47 -13.51 0.46
N GLU A 89 -0.38 -13.16 1.43
CA GLU A 89 -1.71 -12.60 1.17
C GLU A 89 -1.64 -11.31 0.34
N THR A 90 -0.75 -10.38 0.70
CA THR A 90 -0.57 -9.12 -0.03
C THR A 90 -0.04 -9.35 -1.45
N VAL A 91 0.93 -10.25 -1.63
CA VAL A 91 1.48 -10.59 -2.95
C VAL A 91 0.42 -11.26 -3.84
N ILE A 92 -0.40 -12.17 -3.31
CA ILE A 92 -1.46 -12.83 -4.08
C ILE A 92 -2.52 -11.81 -4.52
N ILE A 93 -3.00 -10.97 -3.61
CA ILE A 93 -4.01 -9.95 -3.93
C ILE A 93 -3.46 -8.97 -4.97
N GLY A 94 -2.24 -8.49 -4.79
CA GLY A 94 -1.57 -7.60 -5.73
C GLY A 94 -1.33 -8.25 -7.10
N GLY A 95 -0.94 -9.53 -7.14
CA GLY A 95 -0.76 -10.29 -8.38
C GLY A 95 -2.07 -10.50 -9.15
N LEU A 96 -3.17 -10.79 -8.45
CA LEU A 96 -4.51 -10.86 -9.06
C LEU A 96 -4.90 -9.50 -9.65
N ALA A 97 -4.71 -8.41 -8.90
CA ALA A 97 -4.99 -7.06 -9.38
C ALA A 97 -4.14 -6.70 -10.62
N ALA A 98 -2.84 -7.03 -10.62
CA ALA A 98 -1.96 -6.80 -11.75
C ALA A 98 -2.39 -7.60 -13.00
N THR A 99 -2.82 -8.85 -12.82
CA THR A 99 -3.34 -9.69 -13.90
C THR A 99 -4.60 -9.08 -14.52
N ILE A 100 -5.52 -8.60 -13.68
CA ILE A 100 -6.73 -7.90 -14.13
C ILE A 100 -6.35 -6.63 -14.89
N ALA A 101 -5.46 -5.80 -14.33
CA ALA A 101 -5.02 -4.55 -14.96
C ALA A 101 -4.35 -4.79 -16.33
N PHE A 102 -3.51 -5.82 -16.46
CA PHE A 102 -2.90 -6.19 -17.73
C PHE A 102 -3.94 -6.62 -18.76
N THR A 103 -4.88 -7.48 -18.35
CA THR A 103 -5.95 -7.99 -19.22
C THR A 103 -6.84 -6.85 -19.71
N VAL A 104 -7.28 -5.98 -18.80
CA VAL A 104 -8.11 -4.82 -19.11
C VAL A 104 -7.35 -3.79 -19.93
N GLY A 105 -6.04 -3.60 -19.71
CA GLY A 105 -5.23 -2.66 -20.49
C GLY A 105 -4.94 -3.15 -21.91
N TYR A 106 -4.90 -4.47 -22.13
CA TYR A 106 -4.68 -5.06 -23.45
C TYR A 106 -5.95 -5.07 -24.31
N LEU A 107 -7.13 -5.26 -23.71
CA LEU A 107 -8.41 -5.41 -24.41
C LEU A 107 -8.77 -4.24 -25.36
N PRO A 108 -8.56 -2.96 -25.02
CA PRO A 108 -8.86 -1.83 -25.91
C PRO A 108 -7.86 -1.70 -27.08
N LYS A 109 -6.69 -2.34 -26.98
CA LYS A 109 -5.60 -2.19 -27.97
C LYS A 109 -5.76 -3.11 -29.18
N THR A 110 -6.87 -3.87 -29.26
CA THR A 110 -7.10 -4.90 -30.28
C THR A 110 -8.21 -4.57 -31.30
N SER A 111 -8.69 -3.33 -31.39
CA SER A 111 -9.70 -2.87 -32.37
C SER A 111 -9.14 -1.85 -33.35
#